data_AF-A0A3D0RVL5-F1
#
_entry.id   AF-A0A3D0RVL5-F1
#
_cell.length_a   1.000
_cell.length_b   1.000
_cell.length_c   1.000
_cell.angle_alpha   90.00
_cell.angle_beta   90.00
_cell.angle_gamma   90.00
#
_symmetry.space_group_name_H-M   'P 1'
#
loop_
_entity.id
_entity.type
_entity.pdbx_description
1 polymer ?
#
loop_
_entity_poly.entity_id
_entity_poly.type
_entity_poly.pdbx_seq_one_letter_code
_entity_poly.pdbx_strand_id
1 'polypeptide(L)'
;MLFSDSLFIGIDPTSANKSFTYAALDKHLNLIALSDGELDDVTAFVAGQQSATLAINAPANVNRGLVREKIKKEMLTPHKIRAAEYRLAEYELRERGIAVSGTPASVGVCPA
;
A
#
# COMPACT_ATOMS: atom_id res chain seq x y z
N MET A 1 -4.26 23.77 26.53
CA MET A 1 -4.44 22.36 26.90
C MET A 1 -3.93 21.52 25.73
N LEU A 2 -2.79 20.85 25.94
CA LEU A 2 -2.11 20.06 24.92
C LEU A 2 -2.79 18.69 24.84
N PHE A 3 -3.70 18.50 23.88
CA PHE A 3 -3.99 17.14 23.42
C PHE A 3 -2.81 16.70 22.55
N SER A 4 -1.69 16.38 23.20
CA SER A 4 -0.46 15.90 22.57
C SER A 4 -0.50 14.40 22.31
N ASP A 5 -1.67 13.78 22.31
CA ASP A 5 -1.79 12.36 22.02
C ASP A 5 -1.82 12.20 20.50
N SER A 6 -0.63 11.95 19.96
CA SER A 6 -0.44 11.63 18.55
C SER A 6 -1.28 10.41 18.19
N LEU A 7 -2.06 10.51 17.11
CA LEU A 7 -2.79 9.37 16.56
C LEU A 7 -1.91 8.57 15.60
N PHE A 8 -2.11 7.26 15.58
CA PHE A 8 -1.49 6.36 14.63
C PHE A 8 -2.56 5.86 13.67
N ILE A 9 -2.50 6.29 12.41
CA ILE A 9 -3.57 6.08 11.44
C ILE A 9 -3.07 5.15 10.34
N GLY A 10 -3.65 3.96 10.25
CA GLY A 10 -3.46 3.05 9.12
C GLY A 10 -4.49 3.38 8.03
N ILE A 11 -4.06 3.52 6.78
CA ILE A 11 -4.91 3.78 5.61
C ILE A 11 -4.66 2.69 4.59
N ASP A 12 -5.73 2.03 4.14
CA ASP A 12 -5.72 1.02 3.09
C ASP A 12 -6.50 1.51 1.86
N PRO A 13 -5.80 1.90 0.77
CA PRO A 13 -6.45 2.23 -0.49
C PRO A 13 -7.07 0.97 -1.09
N THR A 14 -8.40 0.85 -1.07
CA THR A 14 -9.06 -0.35 -1.61
C THR A 14 -9.17 -0.22 -3.14
N SER A 15 -8.46 -1.09 -3.86
CA SER A 15 -8.31 -1.02 -5.33
C SER A 15 -9.60 -1.20 -6.17
N ALA A 16 -10.75 -1.48 -5.56
CA ALA A 16 -11.98 -1.84 -6.30
C ALA A 16 -13.04 -0.73 -6.37
N ASN A 17 -13.22 0.08 -5.31
CA ASN A 17 -14.37 0.99 -5.18
C ASN A 17 -13.98 2.46 -4.97
N LYS A 18 -12.71 2.85 -5.14
CA LYS A 18 -12.17 4.18 -4.82
C LYS A 18 -12.29 4.63 -3.36
N SER A 19 -12.91 3.82 -2.52
CA SER A 19 -12.92 3.97 -1.08
C SER A 19 -11.54 3.71 -0.48
N PHE A 20 -11.24 4.43 0.57
CA PHE A 20 -10.12 4.22 1.47
C PHE A 20 -10.67 3.75 2.80
N THR A 21 -10.13 2.66 3.34
CA THR A 21 -10.42 2.27 4.72
C THR A 21 -9.35 2.84 5.62
N TYR A 22 -9.71 3.39 6.77
CA TYR A 22 -8.74 3.82 7.76
C TYR A 22 -9.10 3.37 9.18
N ALA A 23 -8.05 3.11 9.97
CA ALA A 23 -8.15 2.84 11.40
C ALA A 23 -7.22 3.81 12.13
N ALA A 24 -7.75 4.55 13.10
CA ALA A 24 -6.98 5.44 13.95
C ALA A 24 -6.86 4.85 15.36
N LEU A 25 -5.63 4.78 15.86
CA LEU A 25 -5.30 4.30 17.19
C LEU A 25 -4.71 5.41 18.04
N ASP A 26 -4.96 5.37 19.35
CA ASP A 26 -4.20 6.17 20.31
C ASP A 26 -2.84 5.52 20.64
N LYS A 27 -2.05 6.19 21.49
CA LYS A 27 -0.74 5.70 21.97
C LYS A 27 -0.79 4.39 22.77
N HIS A 28 -1.97 3.97 23.22
CA HIS A 28 -2.20 2.74 23.95
C HIS A 28 -2.76 1.63 23.05
N LEU A 29 -2.81 1.87 21.74
CA LEU A 29 -3.36 0.96 20.72
C LEU A 29 -4.88 0.77 20.83
N ASN A 30 -5.59 1.67 21.50
CA ASN A 30 -7.05 1.65 21.50
C ASN A 30 -7.58 2.17 20.17
N LEU A 31 -8.60 1.52 19.63
CA LEU A 31 -9.29 1.97 18.42
C LEU A 31 -10.12 3.22 18.71
N ILE A 32 -9.75 4.33 18.09
CA ILE A 32 -10.43 5.62 18.22
C ILE A 32 -11.43 5.84 17.08
N ALA A 33 -11.06 5.40 15.87
CA ALA A 33 -11.94 5.46 14.71
C ALA A 33 -11.65 4.30 13.75
N LEU A 34 -12.69 3.79 13.11
CA LEU A 34 -12.62 2.85 12.00
C LEU A 34 -13.73 3.24 11.03
N SER A 35 -13.36 3.60 9.81
CA SER A 35 -14.31 3.98 8.77
C SER A 35 -13.72 3.72 7.40
N ASP A 36 -14.60 3.71 6.40
CA ASP A 36 -14.26 3.89 5.01
C ASP A 36 -14.79 5.25 4.50
N GLY A 37 -14.23 5.74 3.40
CA GLY A 37 -14.64 6.98 2.75
C GLY A 37 -13.87 7.26 1.47
N GLU A 38 -14.25 8.30 0.73
CA GLU A 38 -13.47 8.77 -0.41
C GLU A 38 -12.19 9.49 0.05
N LEU A 39 -11.29 9.81 -0.87
CA LEU A 39 -10.04 10.51 -0.55
C LEU A 39 -10.28 11.81 0.24
N ASP A 40 -11.32 12.57 -0.13
CA ASP A 40 -11.68 13.83 0.54
C ASP A 40 -12.13 13.61 1.99
N ASP A 41 -12.87 12.53 2.26
CA ASP A 41 -13.30 12.17 3.62
C ASP A 41 -12.10 11.82 4.51
N VAL A 42 -11.20 10.98 4.00
CA VAL A 42 -9.99 10.56 4.73
C VAL A 42 -9.05 11.73 4.96
N THR A 43 -8.83 12.57 3.95
CA THR A 43 -7.98 13.75 4.09
C THR A 43 -8.58 14.80 5.02
N ALA A 44 -9.90 15.00 5.01
CA ALA A 44 -10.59 15.86 5.98
C ALA A 44 -10.42 15.34 7.42
N PHE A 45 -10.58 14.02 7.63
CA PHE A 45 -10.35 13.41 8.93
C PHE A 45 -8.90 13.62 9.41
N VAL A 46 -7.91 13.35 8.55
CA VAL A 46 -6.49 13.52 8.86
C VAL A 46 -6.14 14.98 9.14
N ALA A 47 -6.66 15.92 8.34
CA ALA A 47 -6.42 17.36 8.48
C ALA A 47 -6.98 17.93 9.78
N GLY A 48 -8.00 17.30 10.36
CA GLY A 48 -8.55 17.67 11.67
C GLY A 48 -7.67 17.30 12.87
N GLN A 49 -6.61 16.51 12.66
CA GLN A 49 -5.75 16.02 13.76
C GLN A 49 -4.62 17.00 14.06
N GLN A 50 -4.37 17.26 15.36
CA GLN A 50 -3.26 18.13 15.78
C GLN A 50 -1.88 17.51 15.48
N SER A 51 -1.78 16.18 15.60
CA SER A 51 -0.57 15.41 15.31
C SER A 51 -0.95 13.96 15.02
N ALA A 52 -0.44 13.42 13.91
CA ALA A 52 -0.67 12.02 13.55
C ALA A 52 0.52 11.43 12.80
N THR A 53 0.75 10.13 12.99
CA THR A 53 1.63 9.29 12.16
C THR A 53 0.77 8.42 11.27
N LEU A 54 1.02 8.46 9.96
CA LEU A 54 0.23 7.74 8.97
C LEU A 54 1.00 6.56 8.39
N ALA A 55 0.34 5.40 8.30
CA ALA A 55 0.82 4.21 7.59
C ALA A 55 -0.10 3.95 6.40
N ILE A 56 0.39 4.12 5.19
CA ILE A 56 -0.38 3.92 3.96
C ILE A 56 -0.01 2.56 3.36
N ASN A 57 -0.99 1.68 3.16
CA ASN A 57 -0.82 0.37 2.55
C ASN A 57 -0.67 0.47 1.03
N ALA A 58 0.37 1.20 0.57
CA ALA A 58 0.66 1.40 -0.83
C ALA A 58 2.16 1.24 -1.11
N PRO A 59 2.54 0.79 -2.33
CA PRO A 59 3.92 0.82 -2.79
C PRO A 59 4.48 2.24 -2.74
N ALA A 60 5.60 2.45 -2.04
CA ALA A 60 6.29 3.75 -2.03
C ALA A 60 6.93 4.11 -3.39
N ASN A 61 7.14 3.12 -4.27
CA ASN A 61 7.80 3.28 -5.57
C ASN A 61 7.25 2.26 -6.58
N VAL A 62 7.38 2.60 -7.86
CA VAL A 62 7.08 1.71 -8.99
C VAL A 62 7.95 0.45 -8.99
N ASN A 63 7.56 -0.56 -9.77
CA ASN A 63 8.37 -1.74 -9.95
C ASN A 63 9.68 -1.43 -10.69
N ARG A 64 10.81 -1.84 -10.09
CA ARG A 64 12.17 -1.68 -10.62
C ARG A 64 12.63 -2.84 -11.50
N GLY A 65 11.80 -3.87 -11.71
CA GLY A 65 12.11 -5.02 -12.56
C GLY A 65 13.07 -6.04 -11.95
N LEU A 66 13.29 -6.02 -10.63
CA LEU A 66 14.26 -6.91 -9.95
C LEU A 66 13.95 -8.40 -10.16
N VAL A 67 12.67 -8.76 -10.15
CA VAL A 67 12.23 -10.14 -10.37
C VAL A 67 12.50 -10.57 -11.82
N ARG A 68 12.24 -9.70 -12.79
CA ARG A 68 12.59 -9.93 -14.20
C ARG A 68 14.08 -10.20 -14.37
N GLU A 69 14.94 -9.41 -13.74
CA GLU A 69 16.39 -9.60 -13.81
C GLU A 69 16.84 -10.90 -13.12
N LYS A 70 16.20 -11.28 -12.01
CA LYS A 70 16.44 -12.57 -11.36
C LYS A 70 16.08 -13.75 -12.27
N ILE A 71 14.87 -13.74 -12.84
CA ILE A 71 14.37 -14.80 -13.73
C ILE A 71 15.25 -14.94 -14.98
N LYS A 72 15.67 -13.82 -15.60
CA LYS A 72 16.58 -13.84 -16.75
C LYS A 72 17.92 -14.52 -16.46
N LYS A 73 18.43 -14.41 -15.23
CA LYS A 73 19.68 -15.07 -14.81
C LYS A 73 19.47 -16.56 -14.58
N GLU A 74 18.30 -16.95 -14.08
CA GLU A 74 17.98 -18.34 -13.72
C GLU A 74 17.47 -19.17 -14.90
N MET A 75 16.90 -18.55 -15.94
CA MET A 75 16.32 -19.25 -17.09
C MET A 75 16.98 -18.88 -18.43
N LEU A 76 17.38 -19.90 -19.20
CA LEU A 76 17.98 -19.76 -20.53
C LEU A 76 16.99 -19.41 -21.66
N THR A 77 15.68 -19.40 -21.40
CA THR A 77 14.66 -19.15 -22.43
C THR A 77 13.75 -17.97 -22.07
N PRO A 78 13.45 -17.05 -23.02
CA PRO A 78 12.62 -15.90 -22.77
C PRO A 78 11.15 -16.33 -22.85
N HIS A 79 10.60 -16.77 -21.74
CA HIS A 79 9.15 -16.89 -21.59
C HIS A 79 8.62 -15.66 -20.85
N LYS A 80 7.48 -15.13 -21.31
CA LYS A 80 6.72 -14.09 -20.58
C LYS A 80 6.15 -14.72 -19.32
N ILE A 81 6.99 -14.90 -18.31
CA ILE A 81 6.55 -15.34 -17.00
C ILE A 81 5.84 -14.14 -16.40
N ARG A 82 4.52 -14.23 -16.23
CA ARG A 82 3.69 -13.18 -15.59
C ARG A 82 4.30 -12.70 -14.27
N ALA A 83 5.05 -13.57 -13.59
CA ALA A 83 5.77 -13.26 -12.37
C ALA A 83 6.90 -12.21 -12.53
N ALA A 84 7.47 -12.05 -13.72
CA ALA A 84 8.51 -11.06 -14.02
C ALA A 84 8.04 -9.61 -13.87
N GLU A 85 6.73 -9.37 -13.94
CA GLU A 85 6.13 -8.04 -13.81
C GLU A 85 5.85 -7.63 -12.36
N TYR A 86 6.14 -8.49 -11.38
CA TYR A 86 5.95 -8.18 -9.96
C TYR A 86 7.16 -7.47 -9.35
N ARG A 87 6.91 -6.65 -8.33
CA ARG A 87 7.97 -6.23 -7.41
C ARG A 87 8.46 -7.44 -6.63
N LEU A 88 9.68 -7.34 -6.08
CA LEU A 88 10.26 -8.43 -5.28
C LEU A 88 9.34 -8.84 -4.11
N ALA A 89 8.81 -7.86 -3.38
CA ALA A 89 7.88 -8.13 -2.28
C ALA A 89 6.60 -8.85 -2.74
N GLU A 90 6.01 -8.43 -3.87
CA GLU A 90 4.80 -9.05 -4.42
C GLU A 90 5.06 -10.48 -4.92
N TYR A 91 6.21 -10.70 -5.54
CA TYR A 91 6.66 -12.03 -5.94
C TYR A 91 6.80 -12.95 -4.73
N GLU A 92 7.50 -12.51 -3.68
CA GLU A 92 7.68 -13.29 -2.44
C GLU A 92 6.38 -13.58 -1.70
N LEU A 93 5.43 -12.63 -1.68
CA LEU A 93 4.10 -12.85 -1.10
C LEU A 93 3.34 -13.93 -1.88
N ARG A 94 3.41 -13.88 -3.22
CA ARG A 94 2.74 -14.87 -4.09
C ARG A 94 3.33 -16.26 -3.98
N GLU A 95 4.65 -16.38 -3.84
CA GLU A 95 5.33 -17.66 -3.54
C GLU A 95 4.83 -18.28 -2.24
N ARG A 96 4.35 -17.46 -1.29
CA ARG A 96 3.75 -17.90 -0.02
C ARG A 96 2.23 -18.10 -0.10
N GLY A 97 1.64 -18.02 -1.30
CA GLY A 97 0.20 -18.18 -1.51
C GLY A 97 -0.64 -16.93 -1.21
N ILE A 98 -0.01 -15.77 -0.97
CA ILE A 98 -0.72 -14.51 -0.70
C ILE A 98 -0.93 -13.77 -2.03
N ALA A 99 -2.19 -13.67 -2.45
CA ALA A 99 -2.54 -12.99 -3.69
C ALA A 99 -2.51 -11.45 -3.51
N VAL A 100 -1.61 -10.78 -4.23
CA VAL A 100 -1.50 -9.31 -4.27
C VAL A 100 -1.45 -8.80 -5.71
N SER A 101 -2.02 -7.62 -5.96
CA SER A 101 -1.90 -6.96 -7.27
C SER A 101 -0.43 -6.62 -7.57
N GLY A 102 -0.10 -6.53 -8.87
CA GLY A 102 1.24 -6.13 -9.29
C GLY A 102 1.36 -4.61 -9.33
N THR A 103 2.45 -4.07 -8.80
CA THR A 103 2.75 -2.64 -8.96
C THR A 103 3.34 -2.38 -10.34
N PRO A 104 2.80 -1.43 -11.13
CA PRO A 104 3.36 -1.10 -12.44
C PRO A 104 4.79 -0.54 -12.36
N ALA A 105 5.53 -0.65 -13.47
CA ALA A 105 6.88 -0.09 -13.60
C ALA A 105 6.90 1.39 -14.03
N SER A 106 5.73 1.99 -14.29
CA SER A 106 5.58 3.38 -14.73
C SER A 106 4.43 4.04 -14.00
N VAL A 107 4.65 5.29 -13.57
CA VAL A 107 3.67 6.10 -12.83
C VAL A 107 2.39 6.30 -13.63
N GLY A 108 2.48 6.53 -14.95
CA GLY A 108 1.30 6.75 -15.80
C GLY A 108 0.37 5.54 -15.95
N VAL A 109 0.80 4.36 -15.47
CA VAL A 109 0.01 3.12 -15.48
C VAL A 109 -0.41 2.73 -14.06
N CYS A 110 0.06 3.45 -13.04
CA CYS A 110 -0.39 3.25 -11.67
C CYS A 110 -1.88 3.62 -11.56
N PRO A 111 -2.68 2.82 -10.84
CA PRO A 111 -4.05 3.21 -10.52
C PRO A 111 -4.03 4.53 -9.73
N ALA A 112 -4.98 5.41 -10.06
CA ALA A 112 -5.22 6.66 -9.36
C ALA A 112 -5.86 6.41 -7.99
#